data_AF-A0A3N3ZZH0-F1
#
_entry.id   AF-A0A3N3ZZH0-F1
#
_cell.length_a   1.000
_cell.length_b   1.000
_cell.length_c   1.000
_cell.angle_alpha   90.00
_cell.angle_beta   90.00
_cell.angle_gamma   90.00
#
_symmetry.space_group_name_H-M   'P 1'
#
loop_
_entity.id
_entity.type
_entity.pdbx_description
1 polymer ?
#
loop_
_entity_poly.entity_id
_entity_poly.type
_entity_poly.pdbx_seq_one_letter_code
_entity_poly.pdbx_strand_id
1 'polypeptide(L)'
;MEVEDLEPGQEVDAAAVAAGVDVPADPENGPESDSGRDSAPADVAGAENQDDDVDPLVEEGEIAADYLEELLDLADLDGDIDIEVRNGRTYLSVLNEEGTSEDLEILVGRDGEVLDSLQELVRLAVLAATEHRSRLVLDIAGHRNQRAGKLKDLALEAVDKARSTGEPVHLDPLSPYERKIVHDVVAEAGLHSESEGEGAGRHIVISVEG
;
A
#
# COMPACT_ATOMS: atom_id res chain seq x y z
N MET A 1 -48.97 -17.24 5.44
CA MET A 1 -48.94 -15.77 5.46
C MET A 1 -48.51 -15.42 6.85
N GLU A 2 -47.25 -15.07 6.99
CA GLU A 2 -46.69 -14.21 8.04
C GLU A 2 -45.26 -13.98 7.58
N VAL A 3 -45.09 -12.86 6.87
CA VAL A 3 -43.80 -12.27 6.55
C VAL A 3 -43.48 -11.38 7.74
N GLU A 4 -42.45 -11.71 8.50
CA GLU A 4 -41.94 -10.81 9.53
C GLU A 4 -41.07 -9.75 8.85
N ASP A 5 -41.50 -8.50 9.00
CA ASP A 5 -40.86 -7.30 8.48
C ASP A 5 -39.46 -7.12 9.08
N LEU A 6 -38.46 -6.94 8.23
CA LEU A 6 -37.12 -6.47 8.59
C LEU A 6 -37.12 -4.94 8.55
N GLU A 7 -36.81 -4.30 9.68
CA GLU A 7 -36.61 -2.85 9.75
C GLU A 7 -35.23 -2.46 9.17
N PRO A 8 -35.13 -1.42 8.30
CA PRO A 8 -33.84 -0.90 7.85
C PRO A 8 -33.36 0.23 8.78
N GLY A 9 -32.09 0.19 9.20
CA GLY A 9 -31.46 1.35 9.85
C GLY A 9 -30.45 1.10 10.97
N GLN A 10 -29.86 -0.09 11.11
CA GLN A 10 -28.76 -0.25 12.06
C GLN A 10 -27.44 0.21 11.43
N GLU A 11 -27.01 1.42 11.78
CA GLU A 11 -25.67 1.93 11.50
C GLU A 11 -24.62 0.92 12.01
N VAL A 12 -23.79 0.42 11.11
CA VAL A 12 -22.58 -0.31 11.47
C VAL A 12 -21.48 0.70 11.71
N ASP A 13 -21.11 0.84 12.98
CA ASP A 13 -20.00 1.66 13.47
C ASP A 13 -18.70 1.19 12.82
N ALA A 14 -18.19 1.97 11.86
CA ALA A 14 -17.05 1.63 11.00
C ALA A 14 -15.68 1.88 11.68
N ALA A 15 -15.64 2.16 12.98
CA ALA A 15 -14.44 2.64 13.67
C ALA A 15 -13.48 1.53 14.20
N ALA A 16 -13.51 0.30 13.69
CA ALA A 16 -12.72 -0.81 14.27
C ALA A 16 -11.92 -1.71 13.30
N VAL A 17 -11.68 -1.28 12.05
CA VAL A 17 -10.79 -2.04 11.14
C VAL A 17 -9.54 -1.23 10.79
N ALA A 18 -8.87 -0.72 11.82
CA ALA A 18 -7.61 0.03 11.70
C ALA A 18 -6.35 -0.79 12.06
N ALA A 19 -6.44 -2.11 12.24
CA ALA A 19 -5.28 -2.91 12.61
C ALA A 19 -5.26 -4.25 11.85
N GLY A 20 -4.36 -4.39 10.87
CA GLY A 20 -3.91 -5.72 10.46
C GLY A 20 -3.60 -6.00 8.99
N VAL A 21 -3.80 -5.06 8.04
CA VAL A 21 -3.39 -5.33 6.65
C VAL A 21 -1.91 -4.98 6.50
N ASP A 22 -1.07 -5.98 6.71
CA ASP A 22 0.37 -5.91 6.41
C ASP A 22 0.56 -5.74 4.89
N VAL A 23 1.01 -4.55 4.47
CA VAL A 23 1.21 -4.17 3.05
C VAL A 23 2.56 -4.68 2.57
N PRO A 24 2.68 -5.84 1.89
CA PRO A 24 3.98 -6.34 1.48
C PRO A 24 4.64 -5.38 0.48
N ALA A 25 5.88 -4.98 0.77
CA ALA A 25 6.74 -4.28 -0.18
C ALA A 25 7.03 -5.20 -1.38
N ASP A 26 6.84 -4.68 -2.58
CA ASP A 26 6.94 -5.37 -3.87
C ASP A 26 8.40 -5.83 -4.14
N PRO A 27 8.69 -7.13 -4.41
CA PRO A 27 10.06 -7.63 -4.54
C PRO A 27 10.64 -7.58 -5.95
N GLU A 28 9.93 -7.10 -6.97
CA GLU A 28 10.34 -7.33 -8.38
C GLU A 28 11.36 -6.32 -8.96
N ASN A 29 12.39 -5.89 -8.21
CA ASN A 29 13.57 -5.22 -8.79
C ASN A 29 14.85 -5.39 -7.93
N GLY A 30 15.49 -6.56 -8.06
CA GLY A 30 16.85 -6.80 -7.58
C GLY A 30 17.73 -7.32 -8.72
N PRO A 31 18.90 -6.71 -9.02
CA PRO A 31 19.85 -7.33 -9.93
C PRO A 31 20.65 -8.43 -9.22
N GLU A 32 21.01 -9.42 -10.04
CA GLU A 32 21.65 -10.68 -9.70
C GLU A 32 23.09 -10.56 -9.14
N SER A 33 23.50 -11.66 -8.52
CA SER A 33 24.79 -11.95 -7.88
C SER A 33 26.04 -11.70 -8.74
N ASP A 34 27.09 -11.16 -8.12
CA ASP A 34 28.48 -11.49 -8.46
C ASP A 34 29.33 -11.67 -7.18
N SER A 35 30.36 -12.48 -7.33
CA SER A 35 31.06 -13.27 -6.32
C SER A 35 32.44 -12.73 -5.97
N GLY A 36 32.78 -12.82 -4.67
CA GLY A 36 34.14 -13.12 -4.20
C GLY A 36 35.07 -11.94 -3.91
N ARG A 37 35.47 -11.78 -2.64
CA ARG A 37 36.82 -12.18 -2.16
C ARG A 37 36.98 -11.95 -0.65
N ASP A 38 37.58 -12.96 -0.05
CA ASP A 38 38.13 -13.08 1.29
C ASP A 38 39.25 -12.06 1.55
N SER A 39 39.24 -11.41 2.74
CA SER A 39 40.41 -10.98 3.52
C SER A 39 39.99 -10.22 4.80
N ALA A 40 40.14 -10.85 5.96
CA ALA A 40 40.45 -10.18 7.24
C ALA A 40 42.01 -10.03 7.35
N PRO A 41 42.61 -9.33 8.35
CA PRO A 41 42.06 -8.77 9.60
C PRO A 41 42.63 -7.40 10.04
N ALA A 42 42.17 -6.91 11.21
CA ALA A 42 42.96 -6.36 12.33
C ALA A 42 42.44 -5.04 12.95
N ASP A 43 42.32 -5.09 14.28
CA ASP A 43 41.97 -4.05 15.25
C ASP A 43 42.66 -2.69 15.04
N VAL A 44 41.85 -1.62 15.10
CA VAL A 44 42.26 -0.34 15.67
C VAL A 44 41.12 0.27 16.52
N ALA A 45 41.38 0.24 17.82
CA ALA A 45 41.00 1.17 18.88
C ALA A 45 39.82 2.14 18.64
N GLY A 46 38.84 2.04 19.53
CA GLY A 46 37.68 2.91 19.61
C GLY A 46 38.01 4.39 19.76
N ALA A 47 37.29 5.18 18.98
CA ALA A 47 36.86 6.51 19.34
C ALA A 47 35.32 6.43 19.41
N GLU A 48 34.80 6.61 20.62
CA GLU A 48 33.38 6.64 20.92
C GLU A 48 32.78 7.91 20.28
N ASN A 49 32.17 7.76 19.10
CA ASN A 49 31.17 8.73 18.65
C ASN A 49 29.84 8.27 19.26
N GLN A 50 29.39 9.01 20.27
CA GLN A 50 27.99 9.01 20.68
C GLN A 50 27.23 9.79 19.61
N ASP A 51 27.06 9.17 18.45
CA ASP A 51 26.02 9.57 17.52
C ASP A 51 24.71 9.03 18.12
N ASP A 52 23.72 9.89 18.31
CA ASP A 52 22.41 9.51 18.81
C ASP A 52 21.90 8.33 17.97
N ASP A 53 21.71 7.16 18.59
CA ASP A 53 21.29 5.91 17.94
C ASP A 53 19.80 6.05 17.58
N VAL A 54 19.50 6.88 16.57
CA VAL A 54 18.15 7.09 16.04
C VAL A 54 17.74 5.81 15.33
N ASP A 55 16.54 5.30 15.64
CA ASP A 55 15.99 4.11 14.99
C ASP A 55 15.97 4.35 13.46
N PRO A 56 16.59 3.49 12.62
CA PRO A 56 16.65 3.68 11.17
C PRO A 56 15.28 3.88 10.51
N LEU A 57 14.20 3.34 11.10
CA LEU A 57 12.84 3.54 10.61
C LEU A 57 12.29 4.92 10.96
N VAL A 58 12.71 5.49 12.09
CA VAL A 58 12.36 6.86 12.47
C VAL A 58 13.10 7.84 11.57
N GLU A 59 14.41 7.65 11.37
CA GLU A 59 15.20 8.46 10.43
C GLU A 59 14.65 8.39 9.00
N GLU A 60 14.27 7.19 8.52
CA GLU A 60 13.57 7.01 7.24
C GLU A 60 12.29 7.85 7.15
N GLY A 61 11.49 7.85 8.22
CA GLY A 61 10.25 8.62 8.29
C GLY A 61 10.48 10.12 8.25
N GLU A 62 11.47 10.63 8.99
CA GLU A 62 11.83 12.04 9.02
C GLU A 62 12.28 12.55 7.65
N ILE A 63 13.20 11.84 6.98
CA ILE A 63 13.67 12.22 5.64
C ILE A 63 12.52 12.21 4.62
N ALA A 64 11.64 11.21 4.73
CA ALA A 64 10.49 11.10 3.84
C ALA A 64 9.47 12.22 4.07
N ALA A 65 9.24 12.60 5.33
CA ALA A 65 8.38 13.71 5.69
C ALA A 65 8.96 15.04 5.18
N ASP A 66 10.25 15.32 5.40
CA ASP A 66 10.93 16.52 4.90
C ASP A 66 10.74 16.70 3.38
N TYR A 67 10.90 15.62 2.61
CA TYR A 67 10.70 15.65 1.16
C TYR A 67 9.26 16.00 0.79
N LEU A 68 8.28 15.43 1.50
CA LEU A 68 6.86 15.66 1.25
C LEU A 68 6.44 17.06 1.69
N GLU A 69 6.93 17.56 2.82
CA GLU A 69 6.70 18.93 3.29
C GLU A 69 7.20 19.93 2.25
N GLU A 70 8.43 19.79 1.75
CA GLU A 70 8.98 20.68 0.71
C GLU A 70 8.15 20.61 -0.59
N LEU A 71 7.65 19.43 -0.94
CA LEU A 71 6.77 19.26 -2.10
C LEU A 71 5.43 19.95 -1.92
N LEU A 72 4.78 19.79 -0.76
CA LEU A 72 3.50 20.40 -0.44
C LEU A 72 3.62 21.93 -0.44
N ASP A 73 4.67 22.46 0.19
CA ASP A 73 4.98 23.89 0.20
C ASP A 73 5.19 24.45 -1.22
N LEU A 74 5.95 23.74 -2.06
CA LEU A 74 6.21 24.17 -3.44
C LEU A 74 4.95 24.13 -4.31
N ALA A 75 4.03 23.19 -4.01
CA ALA A 75 2.78 23.02 -4.72
C ALA A 75 1.64 23.91 -4.19
N ASP A 76 1.87 24.66 -3.10
CA ASP A 76 0.85 25.45 -2.40
C ASP A 76 -0.35 24.56 -1.97
N LEU A 77 -0.03 23.40 -1.38
CA LEU A 77 -0.99 22.41 -0.91
C LEU A 77 -0.90 22.28 0.61
N ASP A 78 -2.05 22.38 1.27
CA ASP A 78 -2.16 22.04 2.69
C ASP A 78 -2.15 20.51 2.86
N GLY A 79 -1.50 20.04 3.93
CA GLY A 79 -1.48 18.62 4.28
C GLY A 79 -0.65 18.35 5.55
N ASP A 80 -1.24 17.62 6.48
CA ASP A 80 -0.61 17.15 7.70
C ASP A 80 0.01 15.77 7.47
N ILE A 81 1.28 15.64 7.83
CA ILE A 81 2.04 14.40 7.67
C ILE A 81 2.12 13.66 9.00
N ASP A 82 1.56 12.46 9.03
CA ASP A 82 1.68 11.51 10.13
C ASP A 82 2.67 10.40 9.79
N ILE A 83 3.59 10.11 10.73
CA ILE A 83 4.56 9.01 10.62
C ILE A 83 4.19 7.92 11.64
N GLU A 84 4.03 6.69 11.17
CA GLU A 84 3.80 5.51 12.00
C GLU A 84 4.80 4.40 11.68
N VAL A 85 5.50 3.86 12.69
CA VAL A 85 6.34 2.67 12.53
C VAL A 85 5.59 1.44 13.05
N ARG A 86 5.32 0.49 12.16
CA ARG A 86 4.66 -0.79 12.52
C ARG A 86 5.15 -1.94 11.66
N ASN A 87 5.23 -3.12 12.26
CA ASN A 87 5.66 -4.36 11.57
C ASN A 87 7.01 -4.22 10.82
N GLY A 88 7.94 -3.42 11.36
CA GLY A 88 9.24 -3.18 10.73
C GLY A 88 9.17 -2.38 9.42
N ARG A 89 8.16 -1.53 9.28
CA ARG A 89 8.00 -0.59 8.16
C ARG A 89 7.53 0.76 8.66
N THR A 90 7.94 1.80 7.94
CA THR A 90 7.48 3.17 8.12
C THR A 90 6.25 3.41 7.24
N TYR A 91 5.23 4.04 7.79
CA TYR A 91 4.03 4.45 7.09
C TYR A 91 3.94 5.97 7.21
N LEU A 92 3.78 6.63 6.07
CA LEU A 92 3.50 8.06 6.00
C LEU A 92 2.07 8.25 5.52
N SER A 93 1.33 9.12 6.18
CA SER A 93 -0.03 9.50 5.79
C SER A 93 -0.09 11.02 5.64
N VAL A 94 -0.61 11.50 4.51
CA VAL A 94 -0.89 12.92 4.29
C VAL A 94 -2.40 13.12 4.29
N LEU A 95 -2.90 13.94 5.22
CA LEU A 95 -4.33 14.20 5.44
C LEU A 95 -4.58 15.70 5.56
N ASN A 96 -5.83 16.14 5.41
CA ASN A 96 -6.24 17.53 5.70
C ASN A 96 -7.09 17.56 6.97
N GLU A 97 -6.84 18.52 7.86
CA GLU A 97 -7.61 18.75 9.09
C GLU A 97 -9.13 18.93 8.85
N GLU A 98 -9.54 19.54 7.73
CA GLU A 98 -10.95 19.92 7.50
C GLU A 98 -11.81 18.84 6.81
N GLY A 99 -11.29 17.62 6.64
CA GLY A 99 -12.03 16.49 6.05
C GLY A 99 -12.38 16.66 4.57
N THR A 100 -11.96 17.74 3.94
CA THR A 100 -12.02 17.94 2.49
C THR A 100 -10.61 17.76 1.94
N SER A 101 -10.37 16.61 1.32
CA SER A 101 -9.07 16.26 0.72
C SER A 101 -8.98 16.65 -0.76
N GLU A 102 -9.88 17.52 -1.26
CA GLU A 102 -9.95 17.90 -2.68
C GLU A 102 -8.60 18.38 -3.22
N ASP A 103 -7.85 19.15 -2.44
CA ASP A 103 -6.54 19.66 -2.85
C ASP A 103 -5.48 18.55 -2.88
N LEU A 104 -5.58 17.54 -2.01
CA LEU A 104 -4.70 16.37 -2.00
C LEU A 104 -5.08 15.33 -3.06
N GLU A 105 -6.29 15.36 -3.63
CA GLU A 105 -6.70 14.43 -4.69
C GLU A 105 -5.80 14.52 -5.93
N ILE A 106 -5.17 15.68 -6.18
CA ILE A 106 -4.20 15.84 -7.27
C ILE A 106 -2.95 14.97 -7.06
N LEU A 107 -2.52 14.80 -5.80
CA LEU A 107 -1.38 13.97 -5.41
C LEU A 107 -1.74 12.48 -5.38
N VAL A 108 -3.02 12.15 -5.36
CA VAL A 108 -3.50 10.78 -5.57
C VAL A 108 -3.50 10.46 -7.07
N GLY A 109 -4.06 11.37 -7.88
CA GLY A 109 -4.21 11.18 -9.31
C GLY A 109 -5.25 10.13 -9.68
N ARG A 110 -5.33 9.79 -10.96
CA ARG A 110 -6.30 8.80 -11.44
C ARG A 110 -5.92 7.40 -10.95
N ASP A 111 -6.86 6.73 -10.27
CA ASP A 111 -6.67 5.37 -9.76
C ASP A 111 -5.41 5.20 -8.88
N GLY A 112 -4.87 6.29 -8.31
CA GLY A 112 -3.67 6.27 -7.45
C GLY A 112 -2.33 6.39 -8.18
N GLU A 113 -2.31 6.66 -9.49
CA GLU A 113 -1.07 6.66 -10.29
C GLU A 113 -0.04 7.71 -9.84
N VAL A 114 -0.49 8.86 -9.35
CA VAL A 114 0.40 9.93 -8.85
C VAL A 114 0.91 9.55 -7.47
N LEU A 115 0.05 9.01 -6.60
CA LEU A 115 0.44 8.52 -5.28
C LEU A 115 1.55 7.46 -5.38
N ASP A 116 1.41 6.50 -6.29
CA ASP A 116 2.42 5.46 -6.49
C ASP A 116 3.73 6.05 -7.04
N SER A 117 3.65 7.04 -7.92
CA SER A 117 4.83 7.75 -8.42
C SER A 117 5.53 8.54 -7.31
N LEU A 118 4.77 9.23 -6.45
CA LEU A 118 5.29 9.97 -5.30
C LEU A 118 5.95 9.02 -4.29
N GLN A 119 5.34 7.87 -4.01
CA GLN A 119 5.93 6.87 -3.13
C GLN A 119 7.33 6.45 -3.60
N GLU A 120 7.51 6.22 -4.90
CA GLU A 120 8.82 5.86 -5.45
C GLU A 120 9.81 7.02 -5.38
N LEU A 121 9.38 8.26 -5.62
CA LEU A 121 10.24 9.44 -5.45
C LEU A 121 10.70 9.60 -3.99
N VAL A 122 9.80 9.43 -3.03
CA VAL A 122 10.12 9.50 -1.59
C VAL A 122 11.09 8.39 -1.20
N ARG A 123 10.87 7.15 -1.66
CA ARG A 123 11.82 6.03 -1.43
C ARG A 123 13.19 6.30 -2.04
N LEU A 124 13.25 6.95 -3.19
CA LEU A 124 14.51 7.36 -3.82
C LEU A 124 15.21 8.48 -3.02
N ALA A 125 14.46 9.43 -2.47
CA ALA A 125 14.99 10.47 -1.60
C ALA A 125 15.62 9.85 -0.34
N VAL A 126 14.92 8.92 0.32
CA VAL A 126 15.45 8.16 1.46
C VAL A 126 16.70 7.35 1.07
N LEU A 127 16.67 6.66 -0.07
CA LEU A 127 17.83 5.91 -0.57
C LEU A 127 19.04 6.82 -0.80
N ALA A 128 18.83 8.01 -1.35
CA ALA A 128 19.90 8.97 -1.61
C ALA A 128 20.51 9.53 -0.31
N ALA A 129 19.72 9.65 0.76
CA ALA A 129 20.16 10.16 2.06
C ALA A 129 20.81 9.10 2.95
N THR A 130 20.29 7.86 2.94
CA THR A 130 20.68 6.80 3.90
C THR A 130 21.51 5.68 3.27
N GLU A 131 21.64 5.65 1.94
CA GLU A 131 22.21 4.53 1.16
C GLU A 131 21.46 3.18 1.34
N HIS A 132 20.30 3.20 2.01
CA HIS A 132 19.49 2.03 2.29
C HIS A 132 18.19 2.07 1.50
N ARG A 133 17.79 0.92 0.96
CA ARG A 133 16.51 0.80 0.25
C ARG A 133 15.37 0.88 1.25
N SER A 134 14.55 1.91 1.10
CA SER A 134 13.36 2.08 1.92
C SER A 134 12.26 1.09 1.54
N ARG A 135 11.52 0.65 2.56
CA ARG A 135 10.27 -0.12 2.40
C ARG A 135 9.05 0.67 2.89
N LEU A 136 9.19 1.99 3.04
CA LEU A 136 8.12 2.85 3.50
C LEU A 136 6.89 2.76 2.60
N VAL A 137 5.72 3.01 3.18
CA VAL A 137 4.45 3.06 2.47
C VAL A 137 3.87 4.46 2.64
N LEU A 138 3.51 5.09 1.53
CA LEU A 138 2.87 6.39 1.51
C LEU A 138 1.37 6.23 1.23
N ASP A 139 0.53 6.85 2.04
CA ASP A 139 -0.90 7.05 1.78
C ASP A 139 -1.23 8.55 1.77
N ILE A 140 -2.13 8.96 0.88
CA ILE A 140 -2.57 10.35 0.75
C ILE A 140 -4.09 10.33 0.72
N ALA A 141 -4.73 11.20 1.51
CA ALA A 141 -6.18 11.33 1.59
C ALA A 141 -6.91 10.00 1.92
N GLY A 142 -6.24 9.07 2.60
CA GLY A 142 -6.79 7.74 2.89
C GLY A 142 -7.07 6.88 1.65
N HIS A 143 -6.45 7.20 0.50
CA HIS A 143 -6.76 6.57 -0.78
C HIS A 143 -6.61 5.05 -0.75
N ARG A 144 -5.54 4.54 -0.14
CA ARG A 144 -5.27 3.08 -0.11
C ARG A 144 -6.38 2.32 0.60
N ASN A 145 -6.90 2.85 1.72
CA ASN A 145 -8.00 2.26 2.45
C ASN A 145 -9.31 2.28 1.65
N GLN A 146 -9.62 3.42 1.04
CA GLN A 146 -10.81 3.57 0.18
C GLN A 146 -10.76 2.64 -1.03
N ARG A 147 -9.60 2.52 -1.67
CA ARG A 147 -9.38 1.64 -2.82
C ARG A 147 -9.49 0.17 -2.43
N ALA A 148 -8.92 -0.22 -1.29
CA ALA A 148 -9.05 -1.58 -0.77
C ALA A 148 -10.52 -1.94 -0.49
N GLY A 149 -11.32 -1.01 0.05
CA GLY A 149 -12.76 -1.20 0.22
C GLY A 149 -13.47 -1.47 -1.11
N LYS A 150 -13.27 -0.60 -2.10
CA LYS A 150 -13.87 -0.73 -3.44
C LYS A 150 -13.48 -2.05 -4.13
N LEU A 151 -12.24 -2.51 -3.96
CA LEU A 151 -11.77 -3.77 -4.53
C LEU A 151 -12.40 -4.99 -3.85
N LYS A 152 -12.68 -4.92 -2.54
CA LYS A 152 -13.42 -5.97 -1.84
C LYS A 152 -14.84 -6.07 -2.38
N ASP A 153 -15.53 -4.94 -2.55
CA ASP A 153 -16.88 -4.90 -3.11
C ASP A 153 -16.90 -5.47 -4.54
N LEU A 154 -15.96 -5.03 -5.39
CA LEU A 154 -15.79 -5.57 -6.74
C LEU A 154 -15.55 -7.09 -6.75
N ALA A 155 -14.70 -7.59 -5.86
CA ALA A 155 -14.41 -9.01 -5.76
C ALA A 155 -15.65 -9.81 -5.33
N LEU A 156 -16.43 -9.32 -4.37
CA LEU A 156 -17.67 -9.96 -3.94
C LEU A 156 -18.71 -10.01 -5.06
N GLU A 157 -18.90 -8.91 -5.79
CA GLU A 157 -19.79 -8.87 -6.95
C GLU A 157 -19.36 -9.88 -8.03
N ALA A 158 -18.06 -9.98 -8.29
CA ALA A 158 -17.50 -10.91 -9.27
C ALA A 158 -17.64 -12.37 -8.82
N VAL A 159 -17.48 -12.66 -7.54
CA VAL A 159 -17.73 -13.98 -6.94
C VAL A 159 -19.19 -14.38 -7.11
N ASP A 160 -20.13 -13.50 -6.80
CA ASP A 160 -21.56 -13.77 -6.94
C ASP A 160 -21.94 -14.03 -8.40
N LYS A 161 -21.37 -13.23 -9.31
CA LYS A 161 -21.52 -13.44 -10.75
C LYS A 161 -21.01 -14.81 -11.18
N ALA A 162 -19.76 -15.16 -10.84
CA ALA A 162 -19.17 -16.45 -11.19
C ALA A 162 -19.99 -17.64 -10.65
N ARG A 163 -20.48 -17.55 -9.41
CA ARG A 163 -21.37 -18.57 -8.82
C ARG A 163 -22.70 -18.70 -9.57
N SER A 164 -23.29 -17.58 -9.96
CA SER A 164 -24.60 -17.56 -10.62
C SER A 164 -24.55 -18.06 -12.06
N THR A 165 -23.47 -17.77 -12.79
CA THR A 165 -23.33 -18.14 -14.21
C THR A 165 -22.61 -19.48 -14.40
N GLY A 166 -21.72 -19.84 -13.47
CA GLY A 166 -20.78 -20.96 -13.64
C GLY A 166 -19.66 -20.66 -14.65
N GLU A 167 -19.57 -19.43 -15.15
CA GLU A 167 -18.57 -19.00 -16.13
C GLU A 167 -17.46 -18.18 -15.45
N PRO A 168 -16.21 -18.25 -15.92
CA PRO A 168 -15.13 -17.41 -15.42
C PRO A 168 -15.42 -15.91 -15.57
N VAL A 169 -15.06 -15.13 -14.56
CA VAL A 169 -15.19 -13.66 -14.57
C VAL A 169 -13.81 -13.03 -14.63
N HIS A 170 -13.56 -12.23 -15.66
CA HIS A 170 -12.34 -11.45 -15.83
C HIS A 170 -12.56 -10.05 -15.26
N LEU A 171 -11.65 -9.61 -14.40
CA LEU A 171 -11.59 -8.24 -13.93
C LEU A 171 -10.75 -7.36 -14.85
N ASP A 172 -10.89 -6.04 -14.68
CA ASP A 172 -9.96 -5.08 -15.28
C ASP A 172 -8.52 -5.32 -14.76
N PRO A 173 -7.49 -4.83 -15.48
CA PRO A 173 -6.12 -4.88 -14.99
C PRO A 173 -5.97 -4.22 -13.62
N LEU A 174 -5.20 -4.88 -12.76
CA LEU A 174 -5.00 -4.50 -11.35
C LEU A 174 -3.51 -4.57 -11.03
N SER A 175 -3.03 -3.71 -10.13
CA SER A 175 -1.66 -3.78 -9.63
C SER A 175 -1.41 -5.07 -8.83
N PRO A 176 -0.15 -5.52 -8.63
CA PRO A 176 0.15 -6.71 -7.82
C PRO A 176 -0.52 -6.72 -6.44
N TYR A 177 -0.54 -5.56 -5.78
CA TYR A 177 -1.19 -5.38 -4.47
C TYR A 177 -2.71 -5.55 -4.56
N GLU A 178 -3.34 -4.91 -5.54
CA GLU A 178 -4.78 -4.99 -5.74
C GLU A 178 -5.23 -6.41 -6.10
N ARG A 179 -4.45 -7.11 -6.93
CA ARG A 179 -4.68 -8.52 -7.27
C ARG A 179 -4.63 -9.41 -6.04
N LYS A 180 -3.74 -9.13 -5.09
CA LYS A 180 -3.69 -9.86 -3.81
C LYS A 180 -4.96 -9.64 -2.99
N ILE A 181 -5.44 -8.40 -2.86
CA ILE A 181 -6.69 -8.11 -2.14
C ILE A 181 -7.85 -8.90 -2.74
N VAL A 182 -8.00 -8.86 -4.07
CA VAL A 182 -9.07 -9.59 -4.75
C VAL A 182 -8.91 -11.10 -4.55
N HIS A 183 -7.70 -11.63 -4.72
CA HIS A 183 -7.42 -13.06 -4.53
C HIS A 183 -7.82 -13.53 -3.12
N ASP A 184 -7.45 -12.77 -2.09
CA ASP A 184 -7.76 -13.09 -0.69
C ASP A 184 -9.29 -13.15 -0.48
N VAL A 185 -10.04 -12.16 -0.99
CA VAL A 185 -11.53 -12.15 -0.91
C VAL A 185 -12.15 -13.33 -1.65
N VAL A 186 -11.64 -13.66 -2.83
CA VAL A 186 -12.14 -14.79 -3.64
C VAL A 186 -11.87 -16.13 -2.93
N ALA A 187 -10.68 -16.28 -2.36
CA ALA A 187 -10.30 -17.48 -1.61
C ALA A 187 -11.14 -17.65 -0.33
N GLU A 188 -11.42 -16.57 0.40
CA GLU A 188 -12.33 -16.56 1.55
C GLU A 188 -13.77 -16.97 1.15
N ALA A 189 -14.20 -16.58 -0.05
CA ALA A 189 -15.46 -17.03 -0.62
C ALA A 189 -15.42 -18.48 -1.15
N GLY A 190 -14.28 -19.18 -1.07
CA GLY A 190 -14.11 -20.56 -1.51
C GLY A 190 -14.15 -20.76 -3.01
N LEU A 191 -13.85 -19.71 -3.79
CA LEU A 191 -13.67 -19.79 -5.23
C LEU A 191 -12.18 -19.84 -5.60
N HIS A 192 -11.91 -20.17 -6.86
CA HIS A 192 -10.57 -20.14 -7.41
C HIS A 192 -10.32 -18.80 -8.10
N SER A 193 -9.08 -18.31 -8.01
CA SER A 193 -8.64 -17.18 -8.82
C SER A 193 -7.21 -17.37 -9.32
N GLU A 194 -6.98 -16.92 -10.55
CA GLU A 194 -5.68 -16.93 -11.19
C GLU A 194 -5.35 -15.54 -11.76
N SER A 195 -4.05 -15.21 -11.78
CA SER A 195 -3.59 -13.96 -12.37
C SER A 195 -3.10 -14.18 -13.79
N GLU A 196 -3.89 -13.74 -14.76
CA GLU A 196 -3.59 -13.83 -16.19
C GLU A 196 -3.09 -12.50 -16.77
N GLY A 197 -2.37 -12.56 -17.89
CA GLY A 197 -1.78 -11.41 -18.57
C GLY A 197 -0.38 -11.02 -18.08
N GLU A 198 0.20 -10.00 -18.71
CA GLU A 198 1.58 -9.54 -18.48
C GLU A 198 1.63 -8.03 -18.26
N GLY A 199 2.57 -7.56 -17.44
CA GLY A 199 2.80 -6.15 -17.15
C GLY A 199 1.53 -5.42 -16.73
N ALA A 200 1.25 -4.29 -17.39
CA ALA A 200 0.07 -3.45 -17.12
C ALA A 200 -1.27 -4.08 -17.52
N GLY A 201 -1.27 -5.17 -18.30
CA GLY A 201 -2.49 -5.90 -18.68
C GLY A 201 -2.83 -7.06 -17.74
N ARG A 202 -2.06 -7.26 -16.68
CA ARG A 202 -2.22 -8.39 -15.77
C ARG A 202 -3.43 -8.17 -14.85
N HIS A 203 -4.36 -9.13 -14.85
CA HIS A 203 -5.64 -9.06 -14.15
C HIS A 203 -5.93 -10.36 -13.39
N ILE A 204 -7.05 -10.40 -12.66
CA ILE A 204 -7.55 -11.59 -11.95
C ILE A 204 -8.71 -12.20 -12.72
N VAL A 205 -8.68 -13.52 -12.86
CA VAL A 205 -9.77 -14.34 -13.37
C VAL A 205 -10.32 -15.17 -12.23
N ILE A 206 -11.63 -15.16 -12.04
CA ILE A 206 -12.34 -15.82 -10.95
C ILE A 206 -13.18 -16.97 -11.52
N SER A 207 -13.07 -18.17 -10.95
CA SER A 207 -13.79 -19.37 -11.38
C SER A 207 -14.34 -20.18 -10.21
N VAL A 208 -15.43 -20.93 -10.47
CA VAL A 208 -16.07 -21.83 -9.49
C VAL A 208 -15.33 -23.17 -9.38
N GLU A 209 -14.56 -23.54 -10.42
CA GLU A 209 -13.75 -24.76 -10.49
C GLU A 209 -12.28 -24.38 -10.66
N GLY A 210 -11.38 -25.20 -10.10
CA GLY A 210 -9.92 -25.07 -10.20
C GLY A 210 -9.25 -26.41 -10.51
#